data_AF-A0A4R2NS33-F1
#
_entry.id   AF-A0A4R2NS33-F1
#
_cell.length_a   1.000
_cell.length_b   1.000
_cell.length_c   1.000
_cell.angle_alpha   90.00
_cell.angle_beta   90.00
_cell.angle_gamma   90.00
#
_symmetry.space_group_name_H-M   'P 1'
#
loop_
_entity.id
_entity.type
_entity.pdbx_description
1 polymer ?
#
loop_
_entity_poly.entity_id
_entity_poly.type
_entity_poly.pdbx_seq_one_letter_code
_entity_poly.pdbx_strand_id
1 'polypeptide(L)'
;MKATRFLFGMIFSMLLFMNCSKDNNGLDNNCDGNCELVNYNSMEEFFEINGVQYQSFSVSADAGGEITGEKGTKITFQPNSFQDPSGNIVTGNIDIKIKELFTVSDMILSNKPTNAVNNSGENTFLLSEGETEIIAEQNGITLTSAPGKPIEISVPSTGGEDPNMRAFIGTVGADDNIVWNQFFNTEVRFQSAPDSYIYDVFELGWTNCDKFYSYPGTKTTNYVDLTSSPNQSEARIFLIFKENNLPAVVSFTQTYANGLQSYVNSLPLGLEVTYVGLTIKDNQQYMATKTVTIGTDAYVNLNFNAVSTDDILDALTLLN
;
A
#
# COMPACT_ATOMS: atom_id res chain seq x y z
N MET A 1 -1.16 68.72 37.30
CA MET A 1 -2.62 68.91 37.23
C MET A 1 -3.04 68.72 35.78
N LYS A 2 -4.11 67.94 35.56
CA LYS A 2 -4.78 67.62 34.29
C LYS A 2 -4.18 66.51 33.42
N ALA A 3 -5.06 65.52 33.23
CA ALA A 3 -4.95 64.28 32.48
C ALA A 3 -5.57 64.43 31.09
N THR A 4 -5.12 63.62 30.12
CA THR A 4 -5.85 63.33 28.88
C THR A 4 -5.37 61.95 28.37
N ARG A 5 -5.98 60.84 28.80
CA ARG A 5 -7.04 60.05 28.13
C ARG A 5 -6.69 59.55 26.71
N PHE A 6 -6.31 58.27 26.68
CA PHE A 6 -6.29 57.36 25.53
C PHE A 6 -7.68 57.28 24.87
N LEU A 7 -7.72 57.27 23.53
CA LEU A 7 -8.89 56.87 22.76
C LEU A 7 -8.58 55.56 22.02
N PHE A 8 -9.45 54.58 22.24
CA PHE A 8 -9.42 53.21 21.72
C PHE A 8 -10.13 53.20 20.35
N GLY A 9 -9.43 52.81 19.28
CA GLY A 9 -10.02 52.60 17.96
C GLY A 9 -10.26 51.11 17.73
N MET A 10 -11.51 50.67 17.86
CA MET A 10 -11.96 49.29 17.65
C MET A 10 -12.44 49.16 16.20
N ILE A 11 -11.75 48.37 15.37
CA ILE A 11 -12.17 48.04 14.01
C ILE A 11 -13.04 46.80 14.07
N PHE A 12 -14.32 46.95 13.74
CA PHE A 12 -15.31 45.88 13.66
C PHE A 12 -15.33 45.36 12.22
N SER A 13 -14.74 44.18 11.97
CA SER A 13 -14.81 43.49 10.67
C SER A 13 -16.06 42.63 10.62
N MET A 14 -17.00 42.98 9.73
CA MET A 14 -18.23 42.24 9.47
C MET A 14 -17.92 41.03 8.57
N LEU A 15 -18.02 39.82 9.13
CA LEU A 15 -18.01 38.57 8.37
C LEU A 15 -19.40 38.32 7.78
N LEU A 16 -19.50 38.33 6.44
CA LEU A 16 -20.68 37.90 5.70
C LEU A 16 -20.60 36.38 5.51
N PHE A 17 -21.46 35.63 6.20
CA PHE A 17 -21.68 34.22 5.91
C PHE A 17 -22.63 34.11 4.70
N MET A 18 -22.11 33.69 3.54
CA MET A 18 -22.94 33.21 2.43
C MET A 18 -23.39 31.78 2.75
N ASN A 19 -24.68 31.63 3.03
CA ASN A 19 -25.38 30.36 3.14
C ASN A 19 -25.70 29.88 1.72
N CYS A 20 -25.06 28.79 1.28
CA CYS A 20 -25.37 28.15 0.00
C CYS A 20 -26.25 26.92 0.29
N SER A 21 -27.54 27.02 0.01
CA SER A 21 -28.45 25.87 0.03
C SER A 21 -28.16 24.98 -1.17
N LYS A 22 -27.80 23.71 -0.92
CA LYS A 22 -27.68 22.68 -1.96
C LYS A 22 -29.08 22.10 -2.24
N ASP A 23 -29.56 22.31 -3.45
CA ASP A 23 -30.77 21.65 -3.96
C ASP A 23 -30.48 20.16 -4.19
N ASN A 24 -31.18 19.29 -3.48
CA ASN A 24 -31.15 17.84 -3.67
C ASN A 24 -32.24 17.42 -4.64
N ASN A 25 -31.86 17.10 -5.89
CA ASN A 25 -32.72 16.39 -6.82
C ASN A 25 -32.26 14.93 -6.95
N GLY A 26 -32.90 14.09 -6.13
CA GLY A 26 -33.37 12.74 -6.45
C GLY A 26 -32.36 11.68 -6.88
N LEU A 27 -31.89 10.89 -5.91
CA LEU A 27 -31.64 9.45 -6.08
C LEU A 27 -32.14 8.72 -4.81
N ASP A 28 -32.62 7.51 -5.01
CA ASP A 28 -33.32 6.65 -4.05
C ASP A 28 -32.40 6.29 -2.86
N ASN A 29 -32.68 6.88 -1.70
CA ASN A 29 -31.94 6.65 -0.45
C ASN A 29 -32.54 5.46 0.29
N ASN A 30 -32.02 4.27 0.04
CA ASN A 30 -32.12 3.18 1.01
C ASN A 30 -30.76 2.93 1.66
N CYS A 31 -30.27 3.95 2.35
CA CYS A 31 -29.10 3.87 3.22
C CYS A 31 -29.49 4.43 4.59
N ASP A 32 -29.55 3.54 5.58
CA ASP A 32 -29.97 3.82 6.96
C ASP A 32 -28.84 4.56 7.70
N GLY A 33 -28.67 5.84 7.37
CA GLY A 33 -28.30 6.85 8.36
C GLY A 33 -26.82 7.07 8.73
N ASN A 34 -25.82 6.50 8.05
CA ASN A 34 -24.42 6.81 8.40
C ASN A 34 -23.38 6.77 7.26
N CYS A 35 -23.76 7.01 6.01
CA CYS A 35 -22.77 7.19 4.94
C CYS A 35 -22.32 8.66 4.88
N GLU A 36 -21.13 8.99 5.38
CA GLU A 36 -20.42 10.14 4.82
C GLU A 36 -20.16 9.84 3.34
N LEU A 37 -20.79 10.62 2.46
CA LEU A 37 -20.58 10.53 1.01
C LEU A 37 -19.22 11.15 0.66
N VAL A 38 -18.13 10.42 0.94
CA VAL A 38 -16.88 10.65 0.21
C VAL A 38 -17.10 10.06 -1.18
N ASN A 39 -17.37 10.93 -2.15
CA ASN A 39 -17.62 10.51 -3.52
C ASN A 39 -16.28 10.23 -4.20
N TYR A 40 -16.01 8.96 -4.49
CA TYR A 40 -14.89 8.54 -5.35
C TYR A 40 -15.37 8.41 -6.80
N ASN A 41 -14.61 8.93 -7.76
CA ASN A 41 -14.91 8.77 -9.18
C ASN A 41 -14.35 7.46 -9.75
N SER A 42 -13.34 6.87 -9.10
CA SER A 42 -12.69 5.61 -9.49
C SER A 42 -12.11 4.87 -8.28
N MET A 43 -11.73 3.61 -8.47
CA MET A 43 -10.96 2.87 -7.45
C MET A 43 -9.56 3.46 -7.23
N GLU A 44 -8.98 4.09 -8.25
CA GLU A 44 -7.69 4.76 -8.12
C GLU A 44 -7.78 5.91 -7.10
N GLU A 45 -8.77 6.79 -7.23
CA GLU A 45 -9.03 7.87 -6.26
C GLU A 45 -9.34 7.31 -4.86
N PHE A 46 -10.07 6.18 -4.78
CA PHE A 46 -10.32 5.49 -3.51
C PHE A 46 -9.01 5.07 -2.82
N PHE A 47 -8.07 4.47 -3.56
CA PHE A 47 -6.78 4.05 -2.99
C PHE A 47 -5.86 5.23 -2.66
N GLU A 48 -5.85 6.29 -3.48
CA GLU A 48 -5.05 7.50 -3.20
C GLU A 48 -5.45 8.15 -1.88
N ILE A 49 -6.76 8.26 -1.62
CA ILE A 49 -7.30 8.90 -0.42
C ILE A 49 -7.15 8.01 0.82
N ASN A 50 -7.42 6.71 0.69
CA ASN A 50 -7.53 5.81 1.84
C ASN A 50 -6.27 4.96 2.09
N GLY A 51 -5.31 4.96 1.16
CA GLY A 51 -4.03 4.25 1.30
C GLY A 51 -3.12 4.85 2.36
N VAL A 52 -2.02 4.15 2.63
CA VAL A 52 -0.99 4.65 3.57
C VAL A 52 -0.43 5.98 3.07
N GLN A 53 -0.42 6.97 3.94
CA GLN A 53 0.05 8.32 3.65
C GLN A 53 1.57 8.45 3.89
N TYR A 54 2.20 9.40 3.19
CA TYR A 54 3.63 9.63 3.34
C TYR A 54 3.97 10.25 4.70
N GLN A 55 5.00 9.69 5.33
CA GLN A 55 5.72 10.33 6.42
C GLN A 55 6.90 11.11 5.83
N SER A 56 7.13 12.34 6.30
CA SER A 56 8.15 13.24 5.74
C SER A 56 9.24 13.56 6.76
N PHE A 57 10.49 13.53 6.30
CA PHE A 57 11.70 13.78 7.09
C PHE A 57 12.63 14.73 6.33
N SER A 58 13.53 15.40 7.06
CA SER A 58 14.60 16.19 6.46
C SER A 58 15.96 15.65 6.91
N VAL A 59 16.85 15.42 5.94
CA VAL A 59 18.19 14.87 6.16
C VAL A 59 19.21 15.75 5.44
N SER A 60 20.42 15.88 5.98
CA SER A 60 21.55 16.50 5.25
C SER A 60 22.16 15.46 4.32
N ALA A 61 22.12 15.68 3.00
CA ALA A 61 22.66 14.75 2.02
C ALA A 61 24.19 14.61 2.12
N ASP A 62 24.90 15.67 2.54
CA ASP A 62 26.35 15.66 2.73
C ASP A 62 26.79 14.91 3.99
N ALA A 63 25.97 14.89 5.05
CA ALA A 63 26.26 14.19 6.30
C ALA A 63 25.66 12.78 6.38
N GLY A 64 24.57 12.50 5.65
CA GLY A 64 23.76 11.30 5.84
C GLY A 64 22.93 11.36 7.14
N GLY A 65 22.50 10.20 7.63
CA GLY A 65 21.72 10.10 8.87
C GLY A 65 20.83 8.87 8.92
N GLU A 66 20.07 8.74 9.99
CA GLU A 66 19.03 7.72 10.15
C GLU A 66 17.68 8.40 10.34
N ILE A 67 16.65 7.85 9.70
CA ILE A 67 15.24 8.17 9.98
C ILE A 67 14.55 6.92 10.52
N THR A 68 13.48 7.11 11.28
CA THR A 68 12.64 6.03 11.79
C THR A 68 11.18 6.35 11.49
N GLY A 69 10.52 5.46 10.76
CA GLY A 69 9.10 5.54 10.47
C GLY A 69 8.23 5.24 11.69
N GLU A 70 6.96 5.62 11.62
CA GLU A 70 5.97 5.41 12.69
C GLU A 70 5.75 3.93 13.01
N LYS A 71 5.91 3.03 12.03
CA LYS A 71 5.83 1.56 12.25
C LYS A 71 7.17 0.94 12.62
N GLY A 72 8.23 1.74 12.72
CA GLY A 72 9.53 1.35 13.26
C GLY A 72 10.58 0.98 12.22
N THR A 73 10.28 1.07 10.92
CA THR A 73 11.30 0.91 9.88
C THR A 73 12.37 1.98 10.04
N LYS A 74 13.62 1.56 10.15
CA LYS A 74 14.76 2.49 10.17
C LYS A 74 15.46 2.49 8.84
N ILE A 75 15.81 3.68 8.37
CA ILE A 75 16.50 3.85 7.10
C ILE A 75 17.73 4.71 7.36
N THR A 76 18.90 4.15 7.07
CA THR A 76 20.20 4.80 7.26
C THR A 76 20.82 5.15 5.91
N PHE A 77 21.15 6.43 5.77
CA PHE A 77 21.80 7.02 4.61
C PHE A 77 23.25 7.37 4.96
N GLN A 78 24.18 7.02 4.08
CA GLN A 78 25.57 7.44 4.22
C GLN A 78 25.75 8.89 3.75
N PRO A 79 26.86 9.56 4.16
CA PRO A 79 27.29 10.81 3.55
C PRO A 79 27.36 10.70 2.02
N ASN A 80 26.75 11.67 1.33
CA ASN A 80 26.73 11.78 -0.13
C ASN A 80 26.05 10.60 -0.85
N SER A 81 24.99 10.05 -0.25
CA SER A 81 24.20 8.94 -0.81
C SER A 81 23.25 9.32 -1.94
N PHE A 82 23.13 10.60 -2.31
CA PHE A 82 22.13 11.06 -3.28
C PHE A 82 22.75 11.82 -4.45
N GLN A 83 22.17 11.63 -5.63
CA GLN A 83 22.52 12.37 -6.84
C GLN A 83 21.27 12.90 -7.56
N ASP A 84 21.43 14.00 -8.29
CA ASP A 84 20.40 14.55 -9.15
C ASP A 84 20.27 13.75 -10.47
N PRO A 85 19.25 14.03 -11.31
CA PRO A 85 19.11 13.37 -12.62
C PRO A 85 20.27 13.60 -13.60
N SER A 86 21.16 14.55 -13.33
CA SER A 86 22.38 14.80 -14.12
C SER A 86 23.59 14.01 -13.59
N GLY A 87 23.44 13.26 -12.49
CA GLY A 87 24.50 12.48 -11.85
C GLY A 87 25.40 13.31 -10.92
N ASN A 88 25.04 14.55 -10.58
CA ASN A 88 25.80 15.33 -9.62
C ASN A 88 25.42 14.92 -8.20
N ILE A 89 26.42 14.76 -7.33
CA ILE A 89 26.20 14.51 -5.90
C ILE A 89 25.47 15.70 -5.28
N VAL A 90 24.38 15.40 -4.58
CA VAL A 90 23.55 16.38 -3.88
C VAL A 90 24.13 16.63 -2.49
N THR A 91 24.09 17.89 -2.06
CA THR A 91 24.53 18.35 -0.74
C THR A 91 23.48 19.26 -0.11
N GLY A 92 23.59 19.50 1.20
CA GLY A 92 22.60 20.28 1.94
C GLY A 92 21.35 19.47 2.28
N ASN A 93 20.31 20.16 2.74
CA ASN A 93 19.08 19.51 3.18
C ASN A 93 18.30 18.95 1.99
N ILE A 94 17.75 17.75 2.18
CA ILE A 94 16.83 17.08 1.28
C ILE A 94 15.61 16.61 2.06
N ASP A 95 14.50 16.42 1.35
CA ASP A 95 13.28 15.85 1.87
C ASP A 95 13.25 14.36 1.58
N ILE A 96 13.02 13.54 2.61
CA ILE A 96 12.80 12.10 2.48
C ILE A 96 11.34 11.83 2.81
N LYS A 97 10.64 11.11 1.94
CA LYS A 97 9.27 10.64 2.16
C LYS A 97 9.26 9.13 2.18
N ILE A 98 8.51 8.54 3.11
CA ILE A 98 8.36 7.08 3.19
C ILE A 98 6.90 6.65 3.38
N LYS A 99 6.59 5.44 2.94
CA LYS A 99 5.40 4.68 3.33
C LYS A 99 5.82 3.36 3.96
N GLU A 100 5.03 2.86 4.91
CA GLU A 100 5.25 1.59 5.60
C GLU A 100 3.97 0.75 5.55
N LEU A 101 3.99 -0.38 4.85
CA LEU A 101 2.84 -1.27 4.69
C LEU A 101 3.18 -2.62 5.34
N PHE A 102 2.53 -2.91 6.47
CA PHE A 102 2.82 -4.08 7.30
C PHE A 102 1.60 -4.98 7.48
N THR A 103 0.42 -4.51 7.09
CA THR A 103 -0.86 -5.16 7.32
C THR A 103 -1.56 -5.43 5.99
N VAL A 104 -2.47 -6.42 5.98
CA VAL A 104 -3.36 -6.71 4.86
C VAL A 104 -4.12 -5.46 4.41
N SER A 105 -4.63 -4.67 5.37
CA SER A 105 -5.30 -3.41 5.10
C SER A 105 -4.38 -2.39 4.41
N ASP A 106 -3.12 -2.26 4.85
CA ASP A 106 -2.17 -1.34 4.24
C ASP A 106 -1.91 -1.70 2.76
N MET A 107 -1.70 -2.99 2.48
CA MET A 107 -1.43 -3.54 1.15
C MET A 107 -2.62 -3.35 0.20
N ILE A 108 -3.84 -3.64 0.67
CA ILE A 108 -5.07 -3.47 -0.12
C ILE A 108 -5.33 -1.99 -0.40
N LEU A 109 -5.33 -1.14 0.63
CA LEU A 109 -5.70 0.27 0.50
C LEU A 109 -4.67 1.09 -0.28
N SER A 110 -3.40 0.66 -0.28
CA SER A 110 -2.33 1.30 -1.07
C SER A 110 -2.17 0.69 -2.46
N ASN A 111 -2.98 -0.32 -2.81
CA ASN A 111 -2.86 -1.11 -4.05
C ASN A 111 -1.45 -1.69 -4.28
N LYS A 112 -0.79 -2.12 -3.20
CA LYS A 112 0.53 -2.75 -3.21
C LYS A 112 0.40 -4.17 -2.66
N PRO A 113 -0.07 -5.12 -3.48
CA PRO A 113 -0.19 -6.52 -3.08
C PRO A 113 1.18 -7.21 -3.07
N THR A 114 1.24 -8.40 -2.49
CA THR A 114 2.46 -9.22 -2.41
C THR A 114 2.65 -10.13 -3.64
N ASN A 115 2.09 -9.78 -4.79
CA ASN A 115 2.31 -10.47 -6.07
C ASN A 115 3.80 -10.44 -6.42
N ALA A 116 4.36 -11.56 -6.86
CA ALA A 116 5.78 -11.65 -7.17
C ALA A 116 6.07 -12.56 -8.36
N VAL A 117 7.29 -12.43 -8.89
CA VAL A 117 7.85 -13.36 -9.88
C VAL A 117 9.08 -14.02 -9.27
N ASN A 118 9.14 -15.35 -9.32
CA ASN A 118 10.28 -16.09 -8.81
C ASN A 118 11.46 -16.06 -9.80
N ASN A 119 12.58 -16.64 -9.39
CA ASN A 119 13.84 -16.62 -10.15
C ASN A 119 13.79 -17.45 -11.45
N SER A 120 12.73 -18.24 -11.64
CA SER A 120 12.44 -18.99 -12.86
C SER A 120 11.46 -18.25 -13.79
N GLY A 121 11.04 -17.04 -13.42
CA GLY A 121 10.07 -16.25 -14.19
C GLY A 121 8.61 -16.68 -13.96
N GLU A 122 8.34 -17.51 -12.96
CA GLU A 122 6.99 -17.98 -12.66
C GLU A 122 6.31 -17.04 -11.66
N ASN A 123 5.04 -16.74 -11.91
CA ASN A 123 4.24 -15.95 -10.99
C ASN A 123 3.98 -16.68 -9.67
N THR A 124 4.13 -15.96 -8.58
CA THR A 124 3.95 -16.43 -7.21
C THR A 124 3.53 -15.24 -6.32
N PHE A 125 3.60 -15.41 -5.01
CA PHE A 125 3.39 -14.34 -4.04
C PHE A 125 4.33 -14.49 -2.85
N LEU A 126 4.37 -13.45 -2.02
CA LEU A 126 5.21 -13.35 -0.85
C LEU A 126 4.40 -13.39 0.45
N LEU A 127 5.02 -13.94 1.50
CA LEU A 127 4.61 -13.76 2.89
C LEU A 127 5.48 -12.64 3.48
N SER A 128 4.84 -11.64 4.08
CA SER A 128 5.51 -10.34 4.29
C SER A 128 5.81 -9.94 5.72
N GLU A 129 7.00 -9.38 5.95
CA GLU A 129 7.34 -8.64 7.20
C GLU A 129 7.24 -7.13 7.02
N GLY A 130 7.11 -6.62 5.80
CA GLY A 130 6.81 -5.21 5.56
C GLY A 130 7.38 -4.65 4.27
N GLU A 131 6.54 -3.90 3.57
CA GLU A 131 6.88 -3.14 2.38
C GLU A 131 7.18 -1.68 2.76
N THR A 132 8.17 -1.08 2.12
CA THR A 132 8.55 0.32 2.32
C THR A 132 8.80 1.01 1.00
N GLU A 133 8.22 2.20 0.83
CA GLU A 133 8.60 3.10 -0.27
C GLU A 133 9.51 4.18 0.27
N ILE A 134 10.58 4.51 -0.45
CA ILE A 134 11.50 5.61 -0.10
C ILE A 134 11.62 6.54 -1.30
N ILE A 135 11.27 7.80 -1.08
CA ILE A 135 11.42 8.89 -2.05
C ILE A 135 12.33 9.95 -1.45
N ALA A 136 13.26 10.46 -2.25
CA ALA A 136 14.11 11.59 -1.88
C ALA A 136 13.94 12.72 -2.90
N GLU A 137 13.79 13.95 -2.41
CA GLU A 137 13.62 15.15 -3.21
C GLU A 137 14.48 16.30 -2.68
N GLN A 138 14.94 17.16 -3.60
CA GLN A 138 15.49 18.47 -3.22
C GLN A 138 14.85 19.55 -4.08
N ASN A 139 14.16 20.51 -3.45
CA ASN A 139 13.49 21.61 -4.15
C ASN A 139 12.51 21.12 -5.25
N GLY A 140 11.82 20.00 -5.00
CA GLY A 140 10.90 19.38 -5.96
C GLY A 140 11.57 18.56 -7.07
N ILE A 141 12.89 18.40 -7.06
CA ILE A 141 13.61 17.50 -7.97
C ILE A 141 13.79 16.15 -7.28
N THR A 142 13.25 15.08 -7.88
CA THR A 142 13.47 13.70 -7.43
C THR A 142 14.94 13.32 -7.57
N LEU A 143 15.48 12.74 -6.51
CA LEU A 143 16.87 12.28 -6.42
C LEU A 143 16.93 10.77 -6.63
N THR A 144 18.14 10.28 -6.88
CA THR A 144 18.44 8.83 -6.94
C THR A 144 19.62 8.52 -6.02
N SER A 145 19.79 7.25 -5.68
CA SER A 145 20.96 6.79 -4.93
C SER A 145 22.24 7.02 -5.72
N ALA A 146 23.28 7.52 -5.07
CA ALA A 146 24.61 7.68 -5.65
C ALA A 146 25.32 6.31 -5.79
N PRO A 147 26.17 6.11 -6.82
CA PRO A 147 26.88 4.85 -7.03
C PRO A 147 27.71 4.39 -5.83
N GLY A 148 27.54 3.13 -5.43
CA GLY A 148 28.31 2.51 -4.34
C GLY A 148 27.94 3.02 -2.93
N LYS A 149 26.82 3.72 -2.80
CA LYS A 149 26.31 4.24 -1.53
C LYS A 149 24.97 3.60 -1.20
N PRO A 150 24.96 2.39 -0.62
CA PRO A 150 23.72 1.73 -0.26
C PRO A 150 22.96 2.53 0.80
N ILE A 151 21.66 2.33 0.80
CA ILE A 151 20.73 2.75 1.83
C ILE A 151 20.43 1.49 2.64
N GLU A 152 20.75 1.52 3.93
CA GLU A 152 20.49 0.40 4.83
C GLU A 152 19.07 0.53 5.39
N ILE A 153 18.29 -0.54 5.31
CA ILE A 153 16.92 -0.59 5.80
C ILE A 153 16.83 -1.66 6.88
N SER A 154 16.25 -1.31 8.01
CA SER A 154 15.91 -2.22 9.11
C SER A 154 14.39 -2.25 9.26
N VAL A 155 13.79 -3.41 8.97
CA VAL A 155 12.34 -3.67 9.07
C VAL A 155 12.09 -4.43 10.38
N PRO A 156 11.25 -3.94 11.30
CA PRO A 156 10.83 -4.69 12.48
C PRO A 156 10.20 -6.02 12.08
N SER A 157 10.57 -7.11 12.76
CA SER A 157 10.01 -8.43 12.51
C SER A 157 9.02 -8.82 13.61
N THR A 158 7.86 -9.33 13.19
CA THR A 158 6.87 -9.94 14.08
C THR A 158 6.88 -11.46 14.01
N GLY A 159 7.41 -12.04 12.92
CA GLY A 159 7.54 -13.48 12.70
C GLY A 159 8.78 -14.11 13.35
N GLY A 160 9.78 -13.30 13.74
CA GLY A 160 11.06 -13.76 14.26
C GLY A 160 12.01 -14.26 13.16
N GLU A 161 13.12 -14.88 13.54
CA GLU A 161 14.15 -15.32 12.59
C GLU A 161 13.65 -16.47 11.68
N ASP A 162 13.45 -16.15 10.40
CA ASP A 162 13.32 -17.07 9.28
C ASP A 162 14.47 -16.87 8.27
N PRO A 163 15.29 -17.92 7.99
CA PRO A 163 16.42 -17.84 7.06
C PRO A 163 16.02 -17.75 5.58
N ASN A 164 14.72 -17.83 5.26
CA ASN A 164 14.20 -17.69 3.91
C ASN A 164 13.79 -16.25 3.56
N MET A 165 13.88 -15.31 4.50
CA MET A 165 13.63 -13.90 4.21
C MET A 165 14.67 -13.33 3.26
N ARG A 166 14.21 -12.52 2.31
CA ARG A 166 14.99 -11.89 1.24
C ARG A 166 14.50 -10.46 1.07
N ALA A 167 15.36 -9.62 0.51
CA ALA A 167 14.98 -8.30 0.07
C ALA A 167 14.36 -8.41 -1.33
N PHE A 168 13.38 -7.56 -1.60
CA PHE A 168 12.70 -7.44 -2.88
C PHE A 168 12.68 -5.98 -3.33
N ILE A 169 12.64 -5.78 -4.64
CA ILE A 169 12.35 -4.49 -5.27
C ILE A 169 11.06 -4.63 -6.06
N GLY A 170 10.21 -3.62 -5.95
CA GLY A 170 8.90 -3.62 -6.58
C GLY A 170 8.88 -2.81 -7.88
N THR A 171 8.26 -3.37 -8.90
CA THR A 171 7.97 -2.67 -10.17
C THR A 171 6.50 -2.31 -10.21
N VAL A 172 6.19 -1.02 -10.29
CA VAL A 172 4.82 -0.52 -10.36
C VAL A 172 4.31 -0.56 -11.80
N GLY A 173 3.14 -1.18 -11.99
CA GLY A 173 2.42 -1.29 -13.26
C GLY A 173 1.59 -0.05 -13.62
N ALA A 174 0.92 -0.10 -14.77
CA ALA A 174 0.14 1.04 -15.29
C ALA A 174 -1.16 1.31 -14.51
N ASP A 175 -1.65 0.33 -13.75
CA ASP A 175 -2.81 0.38 -12.85
C ASP A 175 -2.39 0.59 -11.38
N ASP A 176 -1.16 1.08 -11.15
CA ASP A 176 -0.52 1.28 -9.86
C ASP A 176 -0.38 0.00 -8.99
N ASN A 177 -0.61 -1.17 -9.58
CA ASN A 177 -0.29 -2.44 -8.92
C ASN A 177 1.24 -2.61 -8.83
N ILE A 178 1.71 -3.44 -7.91
CA ILE A 178 3.14 -3.75 -7.80
C ILE A 178 3.39 -5.24 -7.99
N VAL A 179 4.53 -5.54 -8.61
CA VAL A 179 5.06 -6.90 -8.71
C VAL A 179 6.48 -6.92 -8.15
N TRP A 180 6.70 -7.81 -7.18
CA TRP A 180 7.96 -7.94 -6.47
C TRP A 180 8.92 -8.92 -7.16
N ASN A 181 10.19 -8.55 -7.20
CA ASN A 181 11.28 -9.40 -7.67
C ASN A 181 12.38 -9.45 -6.61
N GLN A 182 12.96 -10.63 -6.39
CA GLN A 182 14.02 -10.78 -5.39
C GLN A 182 15.22 -9.90 -5.78
N PHE A 183 15.74 -9.16 -4.81
CA PHE A 183 16.94 -8.37 -4.95
C PHE A 183 18.16 -9.16 -4.50
N PHE A 184 19.03 -9.52 -5.44
CA PHE A 184 20.16 -10.43 -5.19
C PHE A 184 21.44 -9.74 -4.75
N ASN A 185 21.54 -8.41 -4.90
CA ASN A 185 22.76 -7.67 -4.62
C ASN A 185 22.91 -7.31 -3.14
N THR A 186 22.15 -7.98 -2.27
CA THR A 186 22.13 -7.72 -0.83
C THR A 186 21.93 -9.02 -0.05
N GLU A 187 22.46 -9.06 1.16
CA GLU A 187 22.18 -10.11 2.13
C GLU A 187 21.20 -9.57 3.17
N VAL A 188 20.16 -10.34 3.46
CA VAL A 188 19.26 -10.04 4.57
C VAL A 188 19.82 -10.67 5.83
N ARG A 189 20.05 -9.85 6.85
CA ARG A 189 20.54 -10.27 8.17
C ARG A 189 19.46 -10.07 9.21
N PHE A 190 19.27 -11.04 10.09
CA PHE A 190 18.39 -10.91 11.24
C PHE A 190 19.16 -10.36 12.44
N GLN A 191 18.58 -9.40 13.14
CA GLN A 191 19.08 -8.87 14.40
C GLN A 191 18.02 -9.10 15.47
N SER A 192 18.41 -9.69 16.59
CA SER A 192 17.55 -9.81 17.78
C SER A 192 17.73 -8.60 18.70
N ALA A 193 16.69 -8.32 19.48
CA ALA A 193 16.65 -7.24 20.49
C ALA A 193 16.81 -5.79 19.95
N PRO A 194 15.78 -5.21 19.31
CA PRO A 194 14.52 -5.85 18.91
C PRO A 194 14.68 -6.67 17.64
N ASP A 195 13.76 -7.61 17.44
CA ASP A 195 13.74 -8.48 16.27
C ASP A 195 13.50 -7.64 15.00
N SER A 196 14.44 -7.73 14.06
CA SER A 196 14.41 -6.97 12.83
C SER A 196 15.23 -7.64 11.73
N TYR A 197 14.84 -7.38 10.49
CA TYR A 197 15.62 -7.74 9.31
C TYR A 197 16.30 -6.50 8.75
N ILE A 198 17.58 -6.63 8.44
CA ILE A 198 18.40 -5.53 7.93
C ILE A 198 18.95 -5.93 6.56
N TYR A 199 18.91 -5.01 5.60
CA TYR A 199 19.44 -5.21 4.26
C TYR A 199 19.76 -3.88 3.60
N ASP A 200 20.63 -3.93 2.60
CA ASP A 200 21.00 -2.77 1.79
C ASP A 200 20.21 -2.74 0.49
N VAL A 201 19.78 -1.54 0.08
CA VAL A 201 19.28 -1.26 -1.27
C VAL A 201 20.15 -0.21 -1.96
N PHE A 202 20.22 -0.28 -3.29
CA PHE A 202 21.08 0.60 -4.09
C PHE A 202 20.29 1.55 -4.98
N GLU A 203 18.96 1.50 -4.88
CA GLU A 203 18.01 2.31 -5.63
C GLU A 203 16.89 2.74 -4.66
N LEU A 204 16.32 3.92 -4.92
CA LEU A 204 15.13 4.41 -4.22
C LEU A 204 13.85 3.83 -4.85
N GLY A 205 12.74 3.93 -4.14
CA GLY A 205 11.45 3.37 -4.54
C GLY A 205 10.94 2.30 -3.58
N TRP A 206 10.17 1.36 -4.10
CA TRP A 206 9.57 0.28 -3.33
C TRP A 206 10.55 -0.86 -3.07
N THR A 207 10.69 -1.20 -1.80
CA THR A 207 11.43 -2.36 -1.32
C THR A 207 10.63 -3.10 -0.25
N ASN A 208 10.99 -4.34 -0.02
CA ASN A 208 10.22 -5.24 0.81
C ASN A 208 11.12 -6.32 1.41
N CYS A 209 10.83 -6.77 2.63
CA CYS A 209 11.56 -7.85 3.32
C CYS A 209 10.65 -9.04 3.58
N ASP A 210 10.75 -10.03 2.72
CA ASP A 210 9.71 -11.03 2.55
C ASP A 210 10.28 -12.42 2.31
N LYS A 211 9.43 -13.44 2.26
CA LYS A 211 9.80 -14.75 1.73
C LYS A 211 8.81 -15.21 0.68
N PHE A 212 9.30 -15.92 -0.32
CA PHE A 212 8.44 -16.60 -1.28
C PHE A 212 7.53 -17.60 -0.55
N TYR A 213 6.25 -17.61 -0.90
CA TYR A 213 5.38 -18.69 -0.46
C TYR A 213 5.79 -20.01 -1.14
N SER A 214 6.19 -20.99 -0.32
CA SER A 214 6.61 -22.31 -0.79
C SER A 214 5.53 -23.33 -0.49
N TYR A 215 4.93 -23.88 -1.55
CA TYR A 215 3.90 -24.91 -1.45
C TYR A 215 4.28 -26.13 -2.29
N PRO A 216 4.55 -27.28 -1.66
CA PRO A 216 4.94 -28.50 -2.36
C PRO A 216 3.76 -29.26 -2.98
N GLY A 217 2.52 -28.90 -2.60
CA GLY A 217 1.32 -29.56 -3.07
C GLY A 217 0.86 -29.09 -4.46
N THR A 218 -0.27 -29.62 -4.90
CA THR A 218 -0.89 -29.26 -6.17
C THR A 218 -1.41 -27.82 -6.13
N LYS A 219 -1.09 -27.05 -7.17
CA LYS A 219 -1.63 -25.70 -7.36
C LYS A 219 -2.83 -25.75 -8.31
N THR A 220 -3.56 -24.64 -8.40
CA THR A 220 -4.73 -24.49 -9.27
C THR A 220 -4.89 -23.03 -9.70
N THR A 221 -5.89 -22.78 -10.55
CA THR A 221 -6.29 -21.44 -10.99
C THR A 221 -7.68 -21.17 -10.45
N ASN A 222 -7.89 -20.06 -9.76
CA ASN A 222 -9.25 -19.65 -9.36
C ASN A 222 -9.75 -18.51 -10.24
N TYR A 223 -11.06 -18.49 -10.42
CA TYR A 223 -11.78 -17.55 -11.26
C TYR A 223 -12.79 -16.79 -10.40
N VAL A 224 -12.81 -15.47 -10.49
CA VAL A 224 -13.83 -14.62 -9.87
C VAL A 224 -14.73 -14.08 -10.97
N ASP A 225 -16.00 -14.49 -10.92
CA ASP A 225 -17.01 -14.02 -11.85
C ASP A 225 -17.48 -12.63 -11.41
N LEU A 226 -17.35 -11.65 -12.31
CA LEU A 226 -17.69 -10.25 -12.07
C LEU A 226 -19.00 -9.85 -12.74
N THR A 227 -19.77 -10.77 -13.33
CA THR A 227 -21.03 -10.45 -14.00
C THR A 227 -22.04 -9.74 -13.11
N SER A 228 -22.01 -10.00 -11.80
CA SER A 228 -22.84 -9.34 -10.79
C SER A 228 -22.20 -8.09 -10.17
N SER A 229 -20.95 -7.77 -10.51
CA SER A 229 -20.29 -6.55 -10.02
C SER A 229 -21.03 -5.31 -10.53
N PRO A 230 -21.34 -4.33 -9.66
CA PRO A 230 -21.94 -3.07 -10.06
C PRO A 230 -21.16 -2.39 -11.20
N ASN A 231 -19.83 -2.42 -11.12
CA ASN A 231 -18.90 -1.90 -12.12
C ASN A 231 -17.71 -2.87 -12.29
N GLN A 232 -17.64 -3.53 -13.44
CA GLN A 232 -16.63 -4.55 -13.71
C GLN A 232 -15.25 -3.97 -14.02
N SER A 233 -15.17 -2.82 -14.72
CA SER A 233 -13.88 -2.22 -15.08
C SER A 233 -13.15 -1.65 -13.86
N GLU A 234 -13.90 -1.20 -12.86
CA GLU A 234 -13.36 -0.73 -11.58
C GLU A 234 -13.22 -1.85 -10.55
N ALA A 235 -13.62 -3.10 -10.84
CA ALA A 235 -13.49 -4.16 -9.85
C ALA A 235 -12.01 -4.46 -9.55
N ARG A 236 -11.67 -4.52 -8.27
CA ARG A 236 -10.37 -4.96 -7.74
C ARG A 236 -10.60 -6.14 -6.83
N ILE A 237 -9.88 -7.22 -7.09
CA ILE A 237 -10.04 -8.50 -6.39
C ILE A 237 -8.72 -8.86 -5.73
N PHE A 238 -8.78 -9.05 -4.41
CA PHE A 238 -7.67 -9.47 -3.58
C PHE A 238 -7.98 -10.82 -2.92
N LEU A 239 -6.96 -11.64 -2.76
CA LEU A 239 -7.01 -12.92 -2.08
C LEU A 239 -6.03 -12.90 -0.91
N ILE A 240 -6.56 -13.02 0.29
CA ILE A 240 -5.80 -12.90 1.54
C ILE A 240 -5.49 -14.31 2.05
N PHE A 241 -4.20 -14.56 2.29
CA PHE A 241 -3.70 -15.75 2.96
C PHE A 241 -3.30 -15.42 4.40
N LYS A 242 -3.65 -16.30 5.33
CA LYS A 242 -3.22 -16.21 6.74
C LYS A 242 -2.27 -17.37 7.03
N GLU A 243 -1.01 -17.22 6.63
CA GLU A 243 0.00 -18.29 6.74
C GLU A 243 1.17 -17.83 7.62
N ASN A 244 1.56 -18.65 8.60
CA ASN A 244 2.73 -18.42 9.46
C ASN A 244 2.75 -17.06 10.17
N ASN A 245 1.57 -16.50 10.50
CA ASN A 245 1.41 -15.17 11.11
C ASN A 245 2.01 -14.02 10.28
N LEU A 246 2.21 -14.21 8.97
CA LEU A 246 2.66 -13.17 8.06
C LEU A 246 1.54 -12.85 7.06
N PRO A 247 1.22 -11.57 6.81
CA PRO A 247 0.24 -11.20 5.81
C PRO A 247 0.72 -11.58 4.40
N ALA A 248 -0.23 -11.96 3.55
CA ALA A 248 -0.04 -12.08 2.12
C ALA A 248 -1.33 -11.74 1.40
N VAL A 249 -1.22 -10.84 0.42
CA VAL A 249 -2.35 -10.30 -0.34
C VAL A 249 -2.03 -10.49 -1.82
N VAL A 250 -2.80 -11.34 -2.50
CA VAL A 250 -2.64 -11.58 -3.95
C VAL A 250 -3.74 -10.85 -4.70
N SER A 251 -3.37 -9.89 -5.53
CA SER A 251 -4.29 -9.23 -6.46
C SER A 251 -4.47 -10.04 -7.74
N PHE A 252 -5.71 -10.12 -8.23
CA PHE A 252 -6.05 -10.79 -9.48
C PHE A 252 -6.04 -9.75 -10.61
N THR A 253 -5.09 -9.86 -11.53
CA THR A 253 -4.90 -8.90 -12.62
C THR A 253 -5.19 -9.50 -14.00
N GLN A 254 -5.31 -10.83 -14.10
CA GLN A 254 -5.57 -11.50 -15.36
C GLN A 254 -7.05 -11.55 -15.67
N THR A 255 -7.45 -11.00 -16.81
CA THR A 255 -8.84 -11.07 -17.29
C THR A 255 -9.16 -12.41 -17.94
N TYR A 256 -10.39 -12.87 -17.79
CA TYR A 256 -11.00 -13.91 -18.62
C TYR A 256 -12.42 -13.47 -19.03
N ALA A 257 -13.14 -14.30 -19.78
CA ALA A 257 -14.42 -13.93 -20.41
C ALA A 257 -15.45 -13.26 -19.48
N ASN A 258 -15.54 -13.69 -18.21
CA ASN A 258 -16.58 -13.24 -17.26
C ASN A 258 -16.01 -12.52 -16.02
N GLY A 259 -14.71 -12.20 -15.98
CA GLY A 259 -14.13 -11.55 -14.81
C GLY A 259 -12.62 -11.68 -14.72
N LEU A 260 -12.12 -11.92 -13.52
CA LEU A 260 -10.69 -11.98 -13.21
C LEU A 260 -10.28 -13.37 -12.72
N GLN A 261 -9.07 -13.80 -13.05
CA GLN A 261 -8.49 -15.05 -12.58
C GLN A 261 -7.14 -14.79 -11.88
N SER A 262 -6.75 -15.73 -11.04
CA SER A 262 -5.37 -15.76 -10.51
C SER A 262 -4.37 -15.97 -11.65
N TYR A 263 -3.08 -15.97 -11.32
CA TYR A 263 -2.11 -16.58 -12.24
C TYR A 263 -2.44 -18.06 -12.47
N VAL A 264 -2.08 -18.55 -13.66
CA VAL A 264 -2.36 -19.94 -14.04
C VAL A 264 -1.56 -20.87 -13.13
N ASN A 265 -2.24 -21.81 -12.49
CA ASN A 265 -1.64 -22.82 -11.61
C ASN A 265 -0.75 -22.22 -10.50
N SER A 266 -1.14 -21.07 -9.94
CA SER A 266 -0.36 -20.37 -8.91
C SER A 266 -0.87 -20.58 -7.50
N LEU A 267 -2.16 -20.86 -7.32
CA LEU A 267 -2.78 -20.89 -6.00
C LEU A 267 -2.68 -22.27 -5.35
N PRO A 268 -2.31 -22.37 -4.07
CA PRO A 268 -2.18 -23.64 -3.35
C PRO A 268 -3.54 -24.27 -3.06
N LEU A 269 -3.78 -25.49 -3.54
CA LEU A 269 -5.04 -26.20 -3.30
C LEU A 269 -5.17 -26.58 -1.83
N GLY A 270 -6.36 -26.40 -1.25
CA GLY A 270 -6.69 -26.83 0.11
C GLY A 270 -6.45 -25.79 1.21
N LEU A 271 -5.90 -24.62 0.89
CA LEU A 271 -5.76 -23.54 1.87
C LEU A 271 -7.06 -22.75 2.03
N GLU A 272 -7.35 -22.35 3.26
CA GLU A 272 -8.39 -21.38 3.55
C GLU A 272 -7.89 -19.97 3.22
N VAL A 273 -8.70 -19.23 2.48
CA VAL A 273 -8.40 -17.88 2.01
C VAL A 273 -9.64 -17.02 2.06
N THR A 274 -9.45 -15.71 2.18
CA THR A 274 -10.54 -14.74 2.10
C THR A 274 -10.40 -13.92 0.82
N TYR A 275 -11.44 -13.97 -0.02
CA TYR A 275 -11.58 -13.05 -1.14
C TYR A 275 -12.13 -11.72 -0.64
N VAL A 276 -11.57 -10.64 -1.14
CA VAL A 276 -12.09 -9.27 -1.01
C VAL A 276 -12.24 -8.70 -2.41
N GLY A 277 -13.45 -8.27 -2.74
CA GLY A 277 -13.74 -7.50 -3.93
C GLY A 277 -14.13 -6.07 -3.56
N LEU A 278 -13.54 -5.08 -4.22
CA LEU A 278 -13.89 -3.66 -4.12
C LEU A 278 -14.26 -3.14 -5.51
N THR A 279 -15.24 -2.24 -5.57
CA THR A 279 -15.53 -1.48 -6.80
C THR A 279 -16.24 -0.18 -6.47
N ILE A 280 -16.11 0.82 -7.35
CA ILE A 280 -16.84 2.08 -7.31
C ILE A 280 -17.81 2.15 -8.49
N LYS A 281 -19.05 2.56 -8.21
CA LYS A 281 -20.03 2.92 -9.24
C LYS A 281 -20.86 4.11 -8.83
N ASP A 282 -20.97 5.11 -9.71
CA ASP A 282 -21.81 6.29 -9.51
C ASP A 282 -21.55 6.93 -8.12
N ASN A 283 -20.26 7.06 -7.76
CA ASN A 283 -19.76 7.56 -6.47
C ASN A 283 -20.11 6.73 -5.23
N GLN A 284 -20.66 5.54 -5.40
CA GLN A 284 -20.90 4.58 -4.31
C GLN A 284 -19.84 3.49 -4.35
N GLN A 285 -19.18 3.26 -3.22
CA GLN A 285 -18.31 2.10 -3.00
C GLN A 285 -19.10 0.84 -2.68
N TYR A 286 -18.61 -0.29 -3.17
CA TYR A 286 -19.18 -1.61 -2.93
C TYR A 286 -18.08 -2.56 -2.50
N MET A 287 -18.41 -3.45 -1.56
CA MET A 287 -17.50 -4.49 -1.07
C MET A 287 -18.19 -5.85 -1.13
N ALA A 288 -17.38 -6.87 -1.41
CA ALA A 288 -17.75 -8.27 -1.24
C ALA A 288 -16.62 -8.98 -0.49
N THR A 289 -16.97 -9.82 0.48
CA THR A 289 -16.01 -10.71 1.14
C THR A 289 -16.50 -12.14 1.10
N LYS A 290 -15.57 -13.09 0.96
CA LYS A 290 -15.91 -14.52 0.97
C LYS A 290 -14.73 -15.38 1.38
N THR A 291 -14.85 -16.07 2.51
CA THR A 291 -13.87 -17.07 2.95
C THR A 291 -14.21 -18.43 2.36
N VAL A 292 -13.22 -19.09 1.77
CA VAL A 292 -13.36 -20.43 1.18
C VAL A 292 -12.07 -21.22 1.36
N THR A 293 -12.17 -22.54 1.27
CA THR A 293 -11.01 -23.39 0.99
C THR A 293 -10.79 -23.48 -0.52
N ILE A 294 -9.55 -23.25 -0.99
CA ILE A 294 -9.19 -23.33 -2.41
C ILE A 294 -9.45 -24.75 -2.94
N GLY A 295 -10.41 -24.87 -3.86
CA GLY A 295 -10.70 -26.10 -4.61
C GLY A 295 -10.09 -26.06 -6.00
N THR A 296 -10.13 -27.19 -6.72
CA THR A 296 -9.67 -27.28 -8.11
C THR A 296 -10.52 -26.41 -9.03
N ASP A 297 -9.87 -25.54 -9.80
CA ASP A 297 -10.45 -24.69 -10.85
C ASP A 297 -11.74 -23.98 -10.38
N ALA A 298 -11.68 -23.44 -9.17
CA ALA A 298 -12.87 -22.95 -8.48
C ALA A 298 -13.36 -21.64 -9.12
N TYR A 299 -14.65 -21.59 -9.42
CA TYR A 299 -15.36 -20.37 -9.78
C TYR A 299 -15.99 -19.77 -8.52
N VAL A 300 -15.58 -18.57 -8.18
CA VAL A 300 -16.00 -17.84 -6.98
C VAL A 300 -16.90 -16.68 -7.39
N ASN A 301 -18.17 -16.78 -7.01
CA ASN A 301 -19.11 -15.66 -7.09
C ASN A 301 -18.97 -14.80 -5.82
N LEU A 302 -18.84 -13.49 -6.02
CA LEU A 302 -18.79 -12.48 -4.97
C LEU A 302 -20.06 -11.62 -5.03
N ASN A 303 -20.70 -11.43 -3.88
CA ASN A 303 -21.90 -10.60 -3.76
C ASN A 303 -21.50 -9.21 -3.28
N PHE A 304 -21.40 -8.26 -4.20
CA PHE A 304 -21.06 -6.87 -3.90
C PHE A 304 -22.26 -6.15 -3.27
N ASN A 305 -22.04 -5.54 -2.11
CA ASN A 305 -23.03 -4.72 -1.41
C ASN A 305 -22.52 -3.29 -1.28
N ALA A 306 -23.42 -2.32 -1.37
CA ALA A 306 -23.09 -0.94 -1.07
C ALA A 306 -22.71 -0.84 0.42
N VAL A 307 -21.61 -0.14 0.71
CA VAL A 307 -21.03 0.01 2.05
C VAL A 307 -20.50 1.43 2.23
N SER A 308 -20.29 1.89 3.46
CA SER A 308 -19.56 3.15 3.69
C SER A 308 -18.05 2.96 3.52
N THR A 309 -17.28 4.05 3.40
CA THR A 309 -15.81 3.97 3.44
C THR A 309 -15.35 3.39 4.78
N ASP A 310 -15.90 3.88 5.89
CA ASP A 310 -15.55 3.43 7.24
C ASP A 310 -15.78 1.91 7.40
N ASP A 311 -16.90 1.39 6.89
CA ASP A 311 -17.18 -0.05 6.92
C ASP A 311 -16.14 -0.86 6.13
N ILE A 312 -15.63 -0.33 5.01
CA ILE A 312 -14.55 -0.98 4.25
C ILE A 312 -13.27 -0.97 5.09
N LEU A 313 -12.89 0.18 5.63
CA LEU A 313 -11.67 0.32 6.43
C LEU A 313 -11.70 -0.62 7.64
N ASP A 314 -12.80 -0.61 8.40
CA ASP A 314 -13.03 -1.49 9.54
C ASP A 314 -12.96 -2.95 9.13
N ALA A 315 -13.66 -3.35 8.06
CA ALA A 315 -13.63 -4.73 7.58
C ALA A 315 -12.22 -5.19 7.18
N LEU A 316 -11.43 -4.34 6.53
CA LEU A 316 -10.06 -4.66 6.14
C LEU A 316 -9.13 -4.80 7.35
N THR A 317 -9.30 -4.00 8.40
CA THR A 317 -8.46 -4.13 9.61
C THR A 317 -8.63 -5.48 10.32
N LEU A 318 -9.83 -6.08 10.21
CA LEU A 318 -10.15 -7.40 10.78
C LEU A 318 -9.54 -8.58 9.98
N LEU A 319 -8.97 -8.32 8.80
CA LEU A 319 -8.34 -9.34 7.97
C LEU A 319 -6.88 -9.60 8.32
N ASN A 320 -6.30 -8.79 9.21
CA ASN A 320 -4.97 -9.03 9.76
C ASN A 320 -4.91 -10.27 10.67
#